data_AF-A0A2G9QAP2-F1
#
_entry.id   AF-A0A2G9QAP2-F1
#
_cell.length_a   1.000
_cell.length_b   1.000
_cell.length_c   1.000
_cell.angle_alpha   90.00
_cell.angle_beta   90.00
_cell.angle_gamma   90.00
#
_symmetry.space_group_name_H-M   'P 1'
#
loop_
_entity.id
_entity.type
_entity.pdbx_description
1 polymer ?
#
loop_
_entity_poly.entity_id
_entity_poly.type
_entity_poly.pdbx_seq_one_letter_code
_entity_poly.pdbx_strand_id
1 'polypeptide(L)' 'MSFGDMLEMVDILKKADYDGKFGPYPNHNVRKAKIMAKVVKSLHRVRRSKDQLRKWWLDLKLREHEQY' A
#
# COMPACT_ATOMS: atom_id res chain seq x y z
N MET A 1 -8.47 1.63 -6.95
CA MET A 1 -7.78 0.57 -6.19
C MET A 1 -7.49 -0.57 -7.15
N SER A 2 -6.25 -1.04 -7.26
CA SER A 2 -5.86 -2.09 -8.21
C SER A 2 -5.72 -3.46 -7.54
N PHE A 3 -5.70 -4.52 -8.34
CA PHE A 3 -5.54 -5.90 -7.87
C PHE A 3 -4.26 -6.10 -7.02
N GLY A 4 -3.14 -5.49 -7.42
CA GLY A 4 -1.90 -5.51 -6.63
C GLY A 4 -2.03 -4.84 -5.25
N ASP A 5 -2.80 -3.74 -5.17
CA ASP A 5 -3.07 -3.07 -3.89
C ASP A 5 -3.94 -3.95 -2.97
N MET A 6 -4.87 -4.72 -3.55
CA MET A 6 -5.69 -5.69 -2.80
C MET A 6 -4.88 -6.87 -2.30
N LEU A 7 -3.98 -7.43 -3.11
CA LEU A 7 -3.11 -8.54 -2.70
C LEU A 7 -2.18 -8.14 -1.54
N GLU A 8 -1.60 -6.94 -1.59
CA GLU A 8 -0.74 -6.43 -0.52
C GLU A 8 -1.53 -6.19 0.78
N MET A 9 -2.79 -5.75 0.69
CA MET A 9 -3.69 -5.66 1.84
C MET A 9 -4.01 -7.02 2.45
N VAL A 10 -4.34 -8.02 1.62
CA VAL A 10 -4.65 -9.38 2.06
C VAL A 10 -3.42 -10.04 2.70
N ASP A 11 -2.22 -9.79 2.17
CA ASP A 11 -0.98 -10.28 2.77
C ASP A 11 -0.72 -9.66 4.15
N ILE A 12 -0.94 -8.35 4.30
CA ILE A 12 -0.84 -7.66 5.61
C ILE A 12 -1.87 -8.21 6.61
N LEU A 13 -3.09 -8.50 6.15
CA LEU A 13 -4.15 -9.06 6.98
C LEU A 13 -3.77 -10.48 7.45
N LYS A 14 -3.37 -11.36 6.53
CA LYS A 14 -2.90 -12.71 6.84
C LYS A 14 -1.71 -12.70 7.80
N LYS A 15 -0.73 -11.81 7.58
CA LYS A 15 0.46 -11.68 8.42
C LYS A 15 0.13 -11.15 9.81
N ALA A 16 -0.83 -10.22 9.93
CA ALA A 16 -1.26 -9.70 11.23
C ALA A 16 -2.04 -10.74 12.05
N ASP A 17 -2.72 -11.68 11.40
CA ASP A 17 -3.43 -12.78 12.05
C ASP A 17 -2.49 -13.94 12.43
N TYR A 18 -1.42 -14.18 11.66
CA TYR A 18 -0.43 -15.24 11.93
C TYR A 18 0.63 -14.88 12.97
N ASP A 19 0.94 -13.61 13.20
CA ASP A 19 2.11 -13.20 14.00
C ASP A 19 2.02 -13.63 15.47
N GLY A 20 0.84 -13.93 16.01
CA GLY A 20 0.65 -14.36 17.41
C GLY A 20 1.11 -13.37 18.49
N LYS A 21 1.85 -12.32 18.10
CA LYS A 21 2.39 -11.24 18.95
C LYS A 21 1.32 -10.40 19.62
N PHE A 22 0.13 -10.40 19.03
CA PHE A 22 -1.03 -9.73 19.59
C PHE A 22 -1.79 -10.76 20.43
N GLY A 23 -1.40 -10.91 21.71
CA GLY A 23 -2.23 -11.58 22.70
C GLY A 23 -3.66 -11.02 22.70
N PRO A 24 -4.64 -11.73 23.29
CA PRO A 24 -6.06 -11.37 23.17
C PRO A 24 -6.26 -9.90 23.51
N TYR A 25 -6.45 -9.07 22.47
CA TYR A 25 -6.72 -7.66 22.67
C TYR A 25 -8.05 -7.56 23.40
N PRO A 26 -8.14 -6.86 24.55
CA PRO A 26 -9.37 -6.77 25.32
C PRO A 26 -10.51 -6.11 24.53
N ASN A 27 -10.19 -5.40 23.44
CA ASN A 27 -11.17 -4.79 22.55
C ASN A 27 -10.87 -5.13 21.09
N HIS A 28 -11.78 -5.89 20.47
CA HIS A 28 -11.73 -6.27 19.06
C HIS A 28 -11.65 -5.07 18.09
N ASN A 29 -12.25 -3.93 18.44
CA ASN A 29 -12.19 -2.71 17.63
C ASN A 29 -10.79 -2.08 17.61
N VAL A 30 -10.04 -2.19 18.71
CA VAL A 30 -8.65 -1.70 18.78
C VAL A 30 -7.74 -2.53 17.87
N ARG A 31 -7.95 -3.85 17.80
CA ARG A 31 -7.25 -4.73 16.86
C ARG A 31 -7.56 -4.36 15.42
N LYS A 32 -8.84 -4.20 15.07
CA LYS A 32 -9.28 -3.77 13.74
C LYS A 32 -8.66 -2.43 13.34
N ALA A 33 -8.67 -1.43 14.23
CA ALA A 33 -8.09 -0.11 13.95
C ALA A 33 -6.58 -0.16 13.68
N LYS A 34 -5.81 -0.94 14.45
CA LYS A 34 -4.36 -1.09 14.23
C LYS A 34 -4.03 -1.80 12.91
N ILE A 35 -4.82 -2.82 12.54
CA ILE A 35 -4.66 -3.51 11.25
C ILE A 35 -4.99 -2.55 10.10
N MET A 36 -6.10 -1.82 10.20
CA MET A 36 -6.47 -0.80 9.23
C MET A 36 -5.40 0.29 9.10
N ALA A 37 -4.76 0.71 10.19
CA ALA A 37 -3.67 1.68 10.13
C ALA A 37 -2.44 1.17 9.37
N LYS A 38 -2.06 -0.12 9.53
CA LYS A 38 -0.98 -0.74 8.75
C LYS A 38 -1.32 -0.81 7.26
N VAL A 39 -2.55 -1.20 6.97
CA VAL A 39 -3.12 -1.31 5.63
C VAL A 39 -3.17 0.05 4.92
N VAL A 40 -3.58 1.12 5.60
CA VAL A 40 -3.59 2.48 5.03
C VAL A 40 -2.15 2.97 4.77
N LYS A 41 -1.21 2.64 5.66
CA LYS A 41 0.19 3.06 5.52
C LYS A 41 0.90 2.36 4.35
N SER A 42 0.63 1.09 4.08
CA SER A 42 1.15 0.40 2.88
C SER A 42 0.51 0.95 1.61
N LEU A 43 -0.81 1.12 1.60
CA LEU A 43 -1.53 1.66 0.44
C LEU A 43 -1.01 3.06 0.05
N HIS A 44 -0.72 3.91 1.03
CA HIS A 44 -0.15 5.22 0.78
C HIS A 44 1.21 5.15 0.07
N ARG A 45 2.05 4.14 0.40
CA ARG A 45 3.33 3.91 -0.28
C ARG A 45 3.14 3.47 -1.73
N VAL A 46 2.19 2.57 -1.99
CA VAL A 46 1.90 2.12 -3.36
C VAL A 46 1.32 3.24 -4.22
N ARG A 47 0.48 4.10 -3.64
CA ARG A 47 -0.02 5.28 -4.36
C ARG A 47 1.15 6.19 -4.74
N ARG A 48 2.05 6.46 -3.78
CA ARG A 48 3.24 7.28 -4.03
C ARG A 48 4.17 6.67 -5.07
N SER A 49 4.38 5.36 -5.08
CA SER A 49 5.24 4.71 -6.09
C SER A 49 4.65 4.81 -7.50
N LYS A 50 3.33 4.67 -7.63
CA LYS A 50 2.62 4.88 -8.91
C LYS A 50 2.70 6.32 -9.40
N ASP A 51 2.54 7.29 -8.49
CA ASP A 51 2.66 8.72 -8.83
C ASP A 51 4.09 9.06 -9.29
N GLN A 52 5.10 8.45 -8.67
CA GLN A 52 6.49 8.57 -9.14
C GLN A 52 6.64 7.98 -10.56
N LEU A 53 6.18 6.75 -10.81
CA LEU A 53 6.26 6.14 -12.14
C LEU A 53 5.58 6.96 -13.22
N ARG A 54 4.41 7.56 -12.92
CA ARG A 54 3.73 8.47 -13.83
C ARG A 54 4.55 9.71 -14.13
N LYS A 55 5.19 10.30 -13.12
CA LYS A 55 6.08 11.46 -13.31
C LYS A 55 7.26 11.09 -14.22
N TRP A 56 7.93 9.97 -13.95
CA TRP A 56 9.03 9.47 -14.77
C TRP A 56 8.62 9.22 -16.22
N TRP A 57 7.43 8.66 -16.44
CA TRP A 57 6.90 8.45 -17.79
C TRP A 57 6.64 9.76 -18.54
N LEU A 58 6.09 10.77 -17.85
CA LEU A 58 5.89 12.10 -18.44
C LEU A 58 7.22 12.77 -18.81
N ASP A 59 8.23 12.68 -17.95
CA ASP A 59 9.57 13.22 -18.21
C ASP A 59 10.27 12.51 -19.40
N LEU A 60 9.96 11.23 -19.63
CA LEU A 60 10.46 10.47 -20.78
C LEU A 60 9.77 10.93 -22.08
N LYS A 61 8.44 11.07 -22.04
CA LYS A 61 7.63 11.58 -23.15
C LYS A 61 8.02 12.99 -23.59
N LEU A 62 8.41 13.86 -22.64
CA LEU A 62 8.88 15.20 -22.94
C LEU A 62 10.21 15.19 -23.69
N ARG A 63 11.15 14.32 -23.29
CA ARG A 63 12.45 14.17 -23.95
C ARG A 63 12.35 13.57 -25.35
N GLU A 64 11.37 12.72 -25.62
CA GLU A 64 11.08 12.26 -27.00
C GLU A 64 10.64 13.42 -27.90
N HIS A 65 9.87 14.39 -27.36
CA HIS A 65 9.34 15.51 -28.14
C HIS A 65 10.35 16.62 -28.42
N GLU A 66 11.40 16.76 -27.62
CA GLU A 66 12.51 17.71 -27.86
C GLU A 66 13.47 17.26 -28.97
N GLN A 67 13.37 16.02 -29.45
CA GLN A 67 14.22 15.47 -30.52
C GLN A 67 13.62 15.59 -31.93
N TYR A 68 12.52 16.33 -32.10
CA TYR A 68 11.86 16.59 -33.38
C TYR A 68 11.92 18.08 -33.73
#